data_AF-A0A954PWN9-F1
#
_entry.id   AF-A0A954PWN9-F1
#
_cell.length_a   1.000
_cell.length_b   1.000
_cell.length_c   1.000
_cell.angle_alpha   90.00
_cell.angle_beta   90.00
_cell.angle_gamma   90.00
#
_symmetry.space_group_name_H-M   'P 1'
#
loop_
_entity.id
_entity.type
_entity.pdbx_description
1 polymer ?
#
loop_
_entity_poly.entity_id
_entity_poly.type
_entity_poly.pdbx_seq_one_letter_code
_entity_poly.pdbx_strand_id
1 'polypeptide(L)'
;MISLTGRGVASASTHIFISKLPSLMRHETFHLHLYGPDAQANDASWLETKPILTSFESAAQRLANFLPTVLVEPDGSFAWAGKNHQVVGMIYDASETIQYVEIRGHCDQNQMRRLVETLSGTTEIDDFAVMMLPERQWKNFQFFERLLPESRPDQTESTGFAG
;
A
#
# COMPACT_ATOMS: atom_id res chain seq x y z
N MET A 1 -18.23 -47.25 -46.46
CA MET A 1 -16.84 -46.86 -46.16
C MET A 1 -16.92 -45.84 -45.03
N ILE A 2 -16.36 -46.15 -43.86
CA ILE A 2 -16.42 -45.29 -42.67
C ILE A 2 -15.47 -44.11 -42.87
N SER A 3 -15.92 -42.89 -42.57
CA SER A 3 -15.01 -41.86 -42.07
C SER A 3 -15.76 -40.93 -41.11
N LEU A 4 -15.34 -40.97 -39.85
CA LEU A 4 -15.64 -40.01 -38.80
C LEU A 4 -14.80 -38.76 -39.04
N THR A 5 -15.37 -37.55 -38.88
CA THR A 5 -14.77 -36.43 -38.13
C THR A 5 -15.62 -35.16 -38.28
N GLY A 6 -15.73 -34.40 -37.18
CA GLY A 6 -15.96 -32.94 -37.25
C GLY A 6 -17.32 -32.42 -36.77
N ARG A 7 -17.65 -32.57 -35.48
CA ARG A 7 -18.60 -31.65 -34.82
C ARG A 7 -17.91 -30.29 -34.65
N GLY A 8 -18.17 -29.37 -35.57
CA GLY A 8 -17.85 -27.95 -35.39
C GLY A 8 -18.90 -27.29 -34.50
N VAL A 9 -18.59 -27.13 -33.22
CA VAL A 9 -19.28 -26.18 -32.33
C VAL A 9 -18.51 -24.87 -32.39
N ALA A 10 -18.97 -23.93 -33.21
CA ALA A 10 -18.58 -22.53 -33.09
C ALA A 10 -19.32 -21.97 -31.86
N SER A 11 -18.67 -22.08 -30.70
CA SER A 11 -19.09 -21.39 -29.48
C SER A 11 -18.87 -19.89 -29.69
N ALA A 12 -19.96 -19.13 -29.67
CA ALA A 12 -19.92 -17.68 -29.56
C ALA A 12 -19.22 -17.33 -28.23
N SER A 13 -17.95 -16.93 -28.31
CA SER A 13 -17.25 -16.35 -27.16
C SER A 13 -17.75 -14.92 -26.96
N THR A 14 -18.85 -14.83 -26.22
CA THR A 14 -19.32 -13.63 -25.54
C THR A 14 -18.12 -12.89 -24.95
N HIS A 15 -17.85 -11.70 -25.48
CA HIS A 15 -16.96 -10.73 -24.85
C HIS A 15 -17.56 -10.34 -23.50
N ILE A 16 -17.03 -10.91 -22.42
CA ILE A 16 -17.30 -10.45 -21.07
C ILE A 16 -16.40 -9.24 -20.82
N PHE A 17 -16.82 -8.06 -21.26
CA PHE A 17 -16.44 -6.80 -20.63
C PHE A 17 -17.39 -6.56 -19.46
N ILE A 18 -17.15 -7.23 -18.35
CA ILE A 18 -17.84 -7.00 -17.08
C ILE A 18 -16.76 -6.89 -16.01
N SER A 19 -16.43 -5.63 -15.69
CA SER A 19 -16.21 -5.15 -14.31
C SER A 19 -15.69 -6.20 -13.32
N LYS A 20 -14.38 -6.43 -13.33
CA LYS A 20 -13.63 -6.93 -12.16
C LYS A 20 -12.86 -5.78 -11.52
N LEU A 21 -13.56 -4.69 -11.20
CA LEU A 21 -13.25 -4.03 -9.94
C LEU A 21 -14.08 -4.79 -8.91
N PRO A 22 -13.48 -5.59 -8.02
CA PRO A 22 -14.23 -6.21 -6.95
C PRO A 22 -14.89 -5.08 -6.17
N SER A 23 -16.20 -5.17 -6.10
CA SER A 23 -17.09 -4.42 -5.23
C SER A 23 -16.83 -4.75 -3.76
N LEU A 24 -15.61 -4.51 -3.27
CA LEU A 24 -15.22 -4.79 -1.89
C LEU A 24 -14.85 -3.51 -1.10
N MET A 25 -14.63 -2.34 -1.73
CA MET A 25 -14.51 -0.94 -1.22
C MET A 25 -15.49 -0.39 -0.15
N ARG A 26 -16.03 -1.14 0.82
CA ARG A 26 -16.75 -0.54 1.97
C ARG A 26 -16.04 -0.90 3.27
N HIS A 27 -15.00 -0.12 3.58
CA HIS A 27 -14.04 -0.24 4.70
C HIS A 27 -12.91 -1.27 4.48
N GLU A 28 -12.33 -1.32 3.28
CA GLU A 28 -11.27 -2.29 3.02
C GLU A 28 -9.98 -1.92 3.72
N THR A 29 -9.62 -2.79 4.63
CA THR A 29 -8.28 -2.89 5.16
C THR A 29 -7.35 -3.37 4.05
N PHE A 30 -6.22 -2.70 3.85
CA PHE A 30 -5.12 -3.18 3.02
C PHE A 30 -4.20 -4.12 3.82
N HIS A 31 -3.49 -4.98 3.09
CA HIS A 31 -2.33 -5.73 3.57
C HIS A 31 -1.27 -5.69 2.47
N LEU A 32 -0.09 -5.16 2.77
CA LEU A 32 0.97 -4.98 1.79
C LEU A 32 2.37 -5.14 2.39
N HIS A 33 3.33 -5.36 1.51
CA HIS A 33 4.74 -5.11 1.78
C HIS A 33 5.21 -3.88 0.99
N LEU A 34 5.94 -3.01 1.66
CA LEU A 34 6.58 -1.83 1.10
C LEU A 34 8.09 -2.08 0.97
N TYR A 35 8.64 -1.82 -0.20
CA TYR A 35 10.07 -1.90 -0.50
C TYR A 35 10.59 -0.53 -0.93
N GLY A 36 11.90 -0.40 -1.09
CA GLY A 36 12.53 0.82 -1.60
C GLY A 36 12.14 1.16 -3.04
N PRO A 37 12.64 2.30 -3.56
CA PRO A 37 12.35 2.76 -4.92
C PRO A 37 12.73 1.74 -5.99
N ASP A 38 11.77 1.35 -6.81
CA ASP A 38 11.98 0.56 -8.02
C ASP A 38 11.11 1.10 -9.16
N ALA A 39 11.74 1.86 -10.06
CA ALA A 39 11.11 2.43 -11.24
C ALA A 39 10.48 1.37 -12.18
N GLN A 40 10.86 0.09 -12.03
CA GLN A 40 10.31 -1.03 -12.81
C GLN A 40 9.28 -1.86 -12.03
N ALA A 41 8.82 -1.43 -10.86
CA ALA A 41 7.90 -2.20 -10.02
C ALA A 41 6.60 -2.63 -10.75
N ASN A 42 6.19 -1.92 -11.82
CA ASN A 42 5.00 -2.27 -12.61
C ASN A 42 5.26 -3.42 -13.62
N ASP A 43 6.52 -3.76 -13.90
CA ASP A 43 6.96 -4.73 -14.90
C ASP A 43 7.39 -6.06 -14.28
N ALA A 44 6.57 -6.62 -13.39
CA ALA A 44 6.57 -8.04 -12.96
C ALA A 44 7.95 -8.71 -12.74
N SER A 45 9.00 -7.97 -12.42
CA SER A 45 10.34 -8.51 -12.20
C SER A 45 10.54 -8.65 -10.70
N TRP A 46 10.03 -9.75 -10.17
CA TRP A 46 10.10 -10.16 -8.76
C TRP A 46 11.54 -10.37 -8.24
N LEU A 47 12.57 -10.15 -9.07
CA LEU A 47 13.92 -10.63 -8.83
C LEU A 47 14.80 -9.67 -8.03
N GLU A 48 14.49 -8.37 -7.97
CA GLU A 48 15.36 -7.39 -7.31
C GLU A 48 14.58 -6.27 -6.59
N THR A 49 13.80 -6.62 -5.57
CA THR A 49 13.27 -5.61 -4.65
C THR A 49 14.41 -4.89 -3.95
N LYS A 50 14.44 -3.56 -4.00
CA LYS A 50 15.47 -2.77 -3.33
C LYS A 50 15.09 -2.48 -1.88
N PRO A 51 16.07 -2.44 -0.97
CA PRO A 51 15.82 -2.00 0.41
C PRO A 51 15.47 -0.50 0.43
N ILE A 52 14.75 -0.09 1.48
CA ILE A 52 14.60 1.31 1.84
C ILE A 52 15.91 1.73 2.52
N LEU A 53 16.59 2.74 1.97
CA LEU A 53 17.93 3.18 2.39
C LEU A 53 17.90 3.98 3.71
N THR A 54 17.42 3.36 4.77
CA THR A 54 17.37 3.90 6.13
C THR A 54 17.43 2.76 7.15
N SER A 55 17.95 3.03 8.35
CA SER A 55 18.00 2.05 9.43
C SER A 55 16.67 1.97 10.20
N PHE A 56 16.47 0.88 10.94
CA PHE A 56 15.34 0.74 11.85
C PHE A 56 15.30 1.90 12.86
N GLU A 57 16.41 2.24 13.50
CA GLU A 57 16.48 3.29 14.54
C GLU A 57 16.09 4.65 13.97
N SER A 58 16.57 4.95 12.76
CA SER A 58 16.24 6.20 12.06
C SER A 58 14.75 6.27 11.71
N ALA A 59 14.16 5.17 11.23
CA ALA A 59 12.74 5.10 10.92
C ALA A 59 11.87 5.16 12.19
N ALA A 60 12.22 4.41 13.24
CA ALA A 60 11.53 4.40 14.52
C ALA A 60 11.52 5.78 15.18
N GLN A 61 12.66 6.48 15.14
CA GLN A 61 12.76 7.85 15.64
C GLN A 61 11.85 8.81 14.85
N ARG A 62 11.82 8.71 13.51
CA ARG A 62 10.93 9.52 12.68
C ARG A 62 9.45 9.21 12.96
N LEU A 63 9.08 7.94 13.06
CA LEU A 63 7.73 7.53 13.44
C LEU A 63 7.32 8.21 14.75
N ALA A 64 8.09 8.03 15.81
CA ALA A 64 7.81 8.59 17.13
C ALA A 64 7.70 10.12 17.13
N ASN A 65 8.49 10.81 16.29
CA ASN A 65 8.51 12.27 16.23
C ASN A 65 7.41 12.87 15.36
N PHE A 66 7.04 12.21 14.25
CA PHE A 66 6.21 12.81 13.21
C PHE A 66 4.81 12.22 13.11
N LEU A 67 4.55 11.03 13.66
CA LEU A 67 3.22 10.44 13.71
C LEU A 67 2.67 10.53 15.14
N PRO A 68 1.65 11.38 15.41
CA PRO A 68 0.99 11.34 16.70
C PRO A 68 0.37 9.95 16.91
N THR A 69 0.32 9.51 18.16
CA THR A 69 -0.31 8.26 18.61
C THR A 69 0.29 6.98 18.00
N VAL A 70 1.49 7.04 17.42
CA VAL A 70 2.23 5.83 17.04
C VAL A 70 2.90 5.20 18.27
N LEU A 71 2.89 3.88 18.30
CA LEU A 71 3.67 3.05 19.21
C LEU A 71 4.62 2.22 18.34
N VAL A 72 5.91 2.24 18.66
CA VAL A 72 6.94 1.43 17.99
C VAL A 72 7.63 0.60 19.05
N GLU A 73 7.71 -0.71 18.83
CA GLU A 73 8.38 -1.63 19.74
C GLU A 73 9.79 -1.98 19.25
N PRO A 74 10.71 -2.38 20.15
CA PRO A 74 12.07 -2.74 19.78
C PRO A 74 12.19 -3.96 18.86
N ASP A 75 11.13 -4.74 18.69
CA ASP A 75 11.09 -5.92 17.82
C ASP A 75 10.80 -5.58 16.36
N GLY A 76 10.54 -4.31 16.04
CA GLY A 76 10.22 -3.84 14.69
C GLY A 76 8.72 -3.62 14.47
N SER A 77 7.86 -4.04 15.40
CA SER A 77 6.42 -3.83 15.27
C SER A 77 6.03 -2.37 15.56
N PHE A 78 4.99 -1.90 14.87
CA PHE A 78 4.40 -0.60 15.17
C PHE A 78 2.88 -0.62 15.03
N ALA A 79 2.22 0.23 15.81
CA ALA A 79 0.79 0.49 15.72
C ALA A 79 0.55 2.00 15.66
N TRP A 80 -0.23 2.43 14.68
CA TRP A 80 -0.63 3.83 14.49
C TRP A 80 -2.13 3.91 14.30
N ALA A 81 -2.82 4.52 15.26
CA ALA A 81 -4.28 4.61 15.25
C ALA A 81 -4.78 6.00 15.62
N GLY A 82 -5.91 6.39 15.05
CA GLY A 82 -6.60 7.63 15.32
C GLY A 82 -8.07 7.53 14.92
N LYS A 83 -8.74 8.69 14.78
CA LYS A 83 -10.19 8.73 14.52
C LYS A 83 -10.59 8.05 13.19
N ASN A 84 -9.75 8.18 12.17
CA ASN A 84 -10.05 7.77 10.80
C ASN A 84 -9.03 6.74 10.26
N HIS A 85 -8.15 6.22 11.11
CA HIS A 85 -7.13 5.26 10.70
C HIS A 85 -6.80 4.26 11.80
N GLN A 86 -6.45 3.06 11.38
CA GLN A 86 -5.86 2.04 12.22
C GLN A 86 -4.90 1.23 11.35
N VAL A 87 -3.62 1.40 11.60
CA VAL A 87 -2.53 0.77 10.86
C VAL A 87 -1.63 0.05 11.84
N VAL A 88 -1.28 -1.18 11.53
CA VAL A 88 -0.24 -1.94 12.21
C VAL A 88 0.79 -2.37 11.19
N GLY A 89 2.03 -2.53 11.60
CA GLY A 89 3.06 -3.00 10.70
C GLY A 89 4.27 -3.59 11.41
N MET A 90 5.17 -4.11 10.60
CA MET A 90 6.41 -4.75 11.03
C MET A 90 7.54 -4.28 10.11
N ILE A 91 8.59 -3.72 10.70
CA ILE A 91 9.80 -3.31 9.98
C ILE A 91 10.76 -4.51 9.98
N TYR A 92 11.19 -4.92 8.79
CA TYR A 92 12.21 -5.95 8.63
C TYR A 92 13.50 -5.29 8.13
N ASP A 93 14.52 -5.24 8.97
CA ASP A 93 15.82 -4.68 8.62
C ASP A 93 16.93 -5.75 8.57
N ALA A 94 17.98 -5.43 7.83
CA ALA A 94 19.23 -6.18 7.79
C ALA A 94 20.34 -5.24 7.28
N SER A 95 21.55 -5.40 7.80
CA SER A 95 22.72 -4.60 7.37
C SER A 95 22.44 -3.09 7.39
N GLU A 96 21.84 -2.60 8.47
CA GLU A 96 21.50 -1.17 8.69
C GLU A 96 20.52 -0.57 7.67
N THR A 97 19.82 -1.41 6.92
CA THR A 97 18.82 -0.99 5.93
C THR A 97 17.52 -1.76 6.11
N ILE A 98 16.39 -1.08 5.96
CA ILE A 98 15.08 -1.72 5.96
C ILE A 98 14.92 -2.50 4.66
N GLN A 99 14.80 -3.82 4.75
CA GLN A 99 14.59 -4.71 3.61
C GLN A 99 13.18 -4.54 3.04
N TYR A 100 12.19 -4.51 3.93
CA TYR A 100 10.81 -4.16 3.61
C TYR A 100 10.03 -3.83 4.90
N VAL A 101 8.87 -3.22 4.72
CA VAL A 101 7.90 -2.99 5.81
C VAL A 101 6.61 -3.70 5.46
N GLU A 102 6.13 -4.55 6.36
CA GLU A 102 4.78 -5.09 6.28
C GLU A 102 3.80 -4.09 6.89
N ILE A 103 2.69 -3.80 6.20
CA ILE A 103 1.68 -2.85 6.65
C ILE A 103 0.28 -3.43 6.45
N ARG A 104 -0.55 -3.35 7.49
CA ARG A 104 -1.94 -3.80 7.51
C ARG A 104 -2.85 -2.76 8.14
N GLY A 105 -4.07 -2.63 7.64
CA GLY A 105 -5.09 -1.80 8.28
C GLY A 105 -5.80 -0.88 7.30
N HIS A 106 -6.31 0.25 7.77
CA HIS A 106 -7.03 1.22 6.95
C HIS A 106 -6.59 2.64 7.28
N CYS A 107 -6.51 3.48 6.24
CA CYS A 107 -6.27 4.91 6.32
C CYS A 107 -6.63 5.57 4.97
N ASP A 108 -6.64 6.89 4.92
CA ASP A 108 -6.79 7.64 3.67
C ASP A 108 -5.44 7.85 2.94
N GLN A 109 -5.51 8.41 1.73
CA GLN A 109 -4.33 8.69 0.89
C GLN A 109 -3.25 9.51 1.62
N ASN A 110 -3.61 10.66 2.20
CA ASN A 110 -2.66 11.52 2.92
C ASN A 110 -2.01 10.81 4.10
N GLN A 111 -2.77 10.00 4.83
CA GLN A 111 -2.25 9.24 5.96
C GLN A 111 -1.27 8.15 5.52
N MET A 112 -1.58 7.41 4.46
CA MET A 112 -0.68 6.42 3.89
C MET A 112 0.62 7.08 3.39
N ARG A 113 0.52 8.17 2.62
CA ARG A 113 1.69 8.93 2.16
C ARG A 113 2.54 9.37 3.33
N ARG A 114 1.94 10.00 4.35
CA ARG A 114 2.65 10.45 5.55
C ARG A 114 3.37 9.30 6.26
N LEU A 115 2.74 8.12 6.34
CA LEU A 115 3.39 6.93 6.92
C LEU A 115 4.62 6.52 6.11
N VAL A 116 4.50 6.41 4.78
CA VAL A 116 5.61 5.99 3.91
C VAL A 116 6.74 7.02 3.87
N GLU A 117 6.43 8.32 3.83
CA GLU A 117 7.41 9.40 3.92
C GLU A 117 8.15 9.36 5.27
N THR A 118 7.41 9.12 6.36
CA THR A 118 8.00 9.03 7.69
C THR A 118 8.89 7.79 7.83
N LEU A 119 8.44 6.63 7.36
CA LEU A 119 9.21 5.39 7.36
C LEU A 119 10.49 5.53 6.53
N SER A 120 10.40 6.09 5.33
CA SER A 120 11.53 6.18 4.40
C SER A 120 12.47 7.34 4.68
N GLY A 121 11.99 8.42 5.27
CA GLY A 121 12.76 9.66 5.44
C GLY A 121 12.89 10.49 4.17
N THR A 122 12.08 10.24 3.14
CA THR A 122 12.03 11.02 1.90
C THR A 122 10.58 11.33 1.50
N THR A 123 10.38 12.39 0.72
CA THR A 123 9.09 12.72 0.09
C THR A 123 8.97 12.14 -1.32
N GLU A 124 10.09 11.68 -1.91
CA GLU A 124 10.15 11.04 -3.22
C GLU A 124 9.78 9.56 -3.10
N ILE A 125 8.49 9.28 -2.87
CA ILE A 125 8.01 7.93 -2.57
C ILE A 125 7.24 7.26 -3.71
N ASP A 126 6.98 7.99 -4.81
CA ASP A 126 6.10 7.52 -5.88
C ASP A 126 6.60 6.23 -6.57
N ASP A 127 7.93 6.05 -6.61
CA ASP A 127 8.60 4.89 -7.19
C ASP A 127 8.78 3.72 -6.20
N PHE A 128 8.33 3.83 -4.94
CA PHE A 128 8.43 2.73 -4.00
C PHE A 128 7.61 1.53 -4.48
N ALA A 129 8.18 0.33 -4.39
CA ALA A 129 7.46 -0.88 -4.77
C ALA A 129 6.55 -1.35 -3.64
N VAL A 130 5.32 -1.71 -4.00
CA VAL A 130 4.27 -2.19 -3.11
C VAL A 130 3.81 -3.56 -3.60
N MET A 131 3.94 -4.58 -2.75
CA MET A 131 3.34 -5.89 -2.99
C MET A 131 2.01 -5.97 -2.23
N MET A 132 0.89 -6.07 -2.95
CA MET A 132 -0.43 -6.28 -2.35
C MET A 132 -0.65 -7.75 -1.99
N LEU A 133 -1.21 -8.00 -0.81
CA LEU A 133 -1.52 -9.33 -0.29
C LEU A 133 -3.03 -9.51 -0.07
N PRO A 134 -3.56 -10.74 -0.21
CA PRO A 134 -2.86 -11.99 -0.53
C PRO A 134 -2.55 -12.22 -2.02
N GLU A 135 -3.03 -11.35 -2.92
CA GLU A 135 -2.98 -11.56 -4.37
C GLU A 135 -1.57 -11.52 -4.97
N ARG A 136 -0.57 -11.07 -4.20
CA ARG A 136 0.83 -10.91 -4.60
C ARG A 136 0.97 -10.10 -5.89
N GLN A 137 0.31 -8.96 -5.92
CA GLN A 137 0.38 -8.03 -7.06
C GLN A 137 1.34 -6.89 -6.76
N TRP A 138 2.36 -6.74 -7.60
CA TRP A 138 3.22 -5.56 -7.59
C TRP A 138 2.49 -4.33 -8.13
N LYS A 139 2.72 -3.21 -7.46
CA LYS A 139 2.31 -1.86 -7.83
C LYS A 139 3.44 -0.91 -7.43
N ASN A 140 3.59 0.22 -8.10
CA ASN A 140 4.28 1.34 -7.48
C ASN A 140 3.37 2.01 -6.43
N PHE A 141 3.97 2.80 -5.54
CA PHE A 141 3.25 3.47 -4.46
C PHE A 141 2.16 4.40 -5.00
N GLN A 142 2.45 5.20 -6.04
CA GLN A 142 1.48 6.12 -6.63
C GLN A 142 0.22 5.38 -7.14
N PHE A 143 0.37 4.20 -7.75
CA PHE A 143 -0.76 3.40 -8.20
C PHE A 143 -1.55 2.84 -7.02
N PHE A 144 -0.87 2.34 -5.99
CA PHE A 144 -1.51 1.83 -4.78
C PHE A 144 -2.30 2.93 -4.04
N GLU A 145 -1.71 4.12 -3.87
CA GLU A 145 -2.33 5.25 -3.18
C GLU A 145 -3.68 5.62 -3.80
N ARG A 146 -3.81 5.59 -5.13
CA ARG A 146 -5.09 5.86 -5.84
C ARG A 146 -6.20 4.85 -5.56
N LEU A 147 -5.88 3.70 -4.97
CA LEU A 147 -6.87 2.71 -4.54
C LEU A 147 -7.45 3.04 -3.15
N LEU A 148 -6.81 3.93 -2.39
CA LEU A 148 -7.25 4.33 -1.06
C LEU A 148 -8.33 5.41 -1.13
N PRO A 149 -9.19 5.51 -0.10
CA PRO A 149 -10.15 6.60 0.02
C PRO A 149 -9.46 7.96 -0.04
N GLU A 150 -10.06 8.89 -0.78
CA GLU A 150 -9.61 10.29 -0.77
C GLU A 150 -9.68 10.85 0.65
N SER A 151 -8.67 11.62 1.01
CA SER A 151 -8.67 12.32 2.29
C SER A 151 -9.82 13.29 2.31
N ARG A 152 -10.68 13.19 3.34
CA ARG A 152 -11.76 14.16 3.50
C ARG A 152 -11.13 15.51 3.81
N PRO A 153 -11.53 16.60 3.15
CA PRO A 153 -11.14 17.93 3.59
C PRO A 153 -11.61 18.07 5.03
N ASP A 154 -10.67 18.38 5.92
CA ASP A 154 -10.98 18.63 7.32
C ASP A 154 -12.01 19.76 7.34
N GLN A 155 -13.23 19.46 7.76
CA GLN A 155 -14.25 20.48 7.97
C GLN A 155 -13.85 21.24 9.22
N THR A 156 -12.82 22.08 9.10
CA THR A 156 -12.60 23.18 10.02
C THR A 156 -13.70 24.20 9.72
N GLU A 157 -14.93 23.89 10.13
CA GLU A 157 -15.94 24.90 10.32
C GLU A 157 -15.39 25.85 11.39
N SER A 158 -14.81 26.94 10.90
CA SER A 158 -14.69 28.18 11.63
C SER A 158 -16.08 28.52 12.17
N THR A 159 -16.34 28.17 13.42
CA THR A 159 -17.40 28.79 14.20
C THR A 159 -17.01 30.25 14.33
N GLY A 160 -17.47 31.04 13.36
CA GLY A 160 -17.48 32.48 13.44
C GLY A 160 -18.27 32.87 14.67
N PHE A 161 -17.54 33.22 15.73
CA PHE A 161 -18.06 34.06 16.78
C PHE A 161 -18.44 35.40 16.15
N ALA A 162 -19.73 35.64 16.00
CA ALA A 162 -20.26 36.97 15.70
C ALA A 162 -21.17 37.39 16.86
N GLY A 163 -20.67 38.38 17.60
CA GLY A 163 -21.37 39.49 18.24
C GLY A 163 -22.66 39.22 19.00
#